data_AF-A0A6P0CEK5-F1
#
_entry.id   AF-A0A6P0CEK5-F1
#
_cell.length_a   1.000
_cell.length_b   1.000
_cell.length_c   1.000
_cell.angle_alpha   90.00
_cell.angle_beta   90.00
_cell.angle_gamma   90.00
#
_symmetry.space_group_name_H-M   'P 1'
#
loop_
_entity.id
_entity.type
_entity.pdbx_description
1 polymer ?
#
loop_
_entity_poly.entity_id
_entity_poly.type
_entity_poly.pdbx_seq_one_letter_code
_entity_poly.pdbx_strand_id
1 'polypeptide(L)'
;MAKSEANDAKAFMSRQQDDVRMVYDRSRTSFPRQCVIWGTTNDKEYLRDATGGRRYLIVEMTAEQIDTDRIERDRDAIWQAAALGYDEMRAEQPYGTLPLFLQGEAAETAKQMQERARKSEAWEGWMETIIEWLDEGLTLQELFNRQERDTEKLLDGDDTFHGVPLTAMVCRVAFSQQDAMRKALGMNANAPITAQAEQFWSKVVSKMKEQGWIHGKGKENVPATRNRATIGGKQKMWMIRPDITDEERKRGFRVCNPAQAPESGSTQVADDDDYDDLL
;
A
#
# COMPACT_ATOMS: atom_id res chain seq x y z
N MET A 1 -7.74 -3.40 -19.56
CA MET A 1 -8.60 -4.35 -18.82
C MET A 1 -9.31 -3.67 -17.66
N ALA A 2 -10.63 -3.59 -17.67
CA ALA A 2 -11.43 -3.14 -16.52
C ALA A 2 -11.31 -4.13 -15.33
N LYS A 3 -11.62 -3.70 -14.10
CA LYS A 3 -11.51 -4.56 -12.90
C LYS A 3 -12.40 -5.81 -13.00
N SER A 4 -13.56 -5.70 -13.63
CA SER A 4 -14.46 -6.84 -13.89
C SER A 4 -13.77 -7.87 -14.79
N GLU A 5 -13.23 -7.45 -15.92
CA GLU A 5 -12.52 -8.32 -16.87
C GLU A 5 -11.33 -9.03 -16.21
N ALA A 6 -10.59 -8.33 -15.33
CA ALA A 6 -9.50 -8.94 -14.57
C ALA A 6 -9.98 -10.03 -13.60
N ASN A 7 -11.16 -9.86 -13.00
CA ASN A 7 -11.75 -10.89 -12.14
C ASN A 7 -12.26 -12.09 -12.97
N ASP A 8 -12.86 -11.82 -14.12
CA ASP A 8 -13.33 -12.86 -15.05
C ASP A 8 -12.16 -13.69 -15.57
N ALA A 9 -11.04 -13.05 -15.94
CA ALA A 9 -9.81 -13.72 -16.33
C ALA A 9 -9.25 -14.60 -15.20
N LYS A 10 -9.24 -14.11 -13.95
CA LYS A 10 -8.81 -14.94 -12.79
C LYS A 10 -9.71 -16.14 -12.57
N ALA A 11 -11.03 -15.94 -12.65
CA ALA A 11 -12.00 -17.01 -12.52
C ALA A 11 -11.79 -18.03 -13.63
N PHE A 12 -11.58 -17.57 -14.86
CA PHE A 12 -11.27 -18.42 -16.01
C PHE A 12 -9.99 -19.23 -15.77
N MET A 13 -8.87 -18.61 -15.38
CA MET A 13 -7.59 -19.28 -15.13
C MET A 13 -7.67 -20.30 -13.98
N SER A 14 -8.51 -20.06 -12.96
CA SER A 14 -8.61 -20.94 -11.78
C SER A 14 -9.57 -22.12 -11.96
N ARG A 15 -10.38 -22.15 -13.02
CA ARG A 15 -11.34 -23.23 -13.26
C ARG A 15 -10.61 -24.55 -13.51
N GLN A 16 -11.11 -25.61 -12.89
CA GLN A 16 -10.61 -26.98 -13.09
C GLN A 16 -11.42 -27.77 -14.12
N GLN A 17 -12.60 -27.27 -14.48
CA GLN A 17 -13.50 -27.89 -15.44
C GLN A 17 -14.01 -26.84 -16.42
N ASP A 18 -14.21 -27.27 -17.67
CA ASP A 18 -14.76 -26.47 -18.75
C ASP A 18 -16.12 -27.02 -19.17
N ASP A 19 -17.13 -26.16 -19.10
CA ASP A 19 -18.51 -26.47 -19.52
C ASP A 19 -18.68 -26.17 -21.02
N VAL A 20 -18.61 -27.21 -21.84
CA VAL A 20 -18.69 -27.10 -23.29
C VAL A 20 -19.97 -27.76 -23.79
N ARG A 21 -20.62 -27.14 -24.78
CA ARG A 21 -21.67 -27.79 -25.56
C ARG A 21 -21.02 -28.40 -26.80
N MET A 22 -20.93 -29.71 -26.85
CA MET A 22 -20.40 -30.40 -28.03
C MET A 22 -21.34 -30.25 -29.23
N VAL A 23 -20.80 -30.43 -30.43
CA VAL A 23 -21.59 -30.38 -31.65
C VAL A 23 -22.68 -31.47 -31.57
N TYR A 24 -23.92 -31.09 -31.90
CA TYR A 24 -25.14 -31.92 -31.81
C TYR A 24 -25.62 -32.28 -30.39
N ASP A 25 -24.92 -31.84 -29.36
CA ASP A 25 -25.34 -32.13 -27.99
C ASP A 25 -26.51 -31.23 -27.56
N ARG A 26 -27.45 -31.80 -26.80
CA ARG A 26 -28.65 -31.07 -26.32
C ARG A 26 -28.36 -30.23 -25.08
N SER A 27 -27.39 -30.67 -24.28
CA SER A 27 -26.99 -30.05 -23.02
C SER A 27 -25.50 -29.72 -23.01
N ARG A 28 -25.08 -28.91 -22.03
CA ARG A 28 -23.64 -28.70 -21.76
C ARG A 28 -23.11 -29.90 -20.97
N THR A 29 -21.89 -30.29 -21.30
CA THR A 29 -21.17 -31.35 -20.59
C THR A 29 -19.91 -30.73 -19.99
N SER A 30 -19.63 -31.06 -18.73
CA SER A 30 -18.45 -30.58 -18.01
C SER A 30 -17.29 -31.56 -18.24
N PHE A 31 -16.12 -31.03 -18.61
CA PHE A 31 -14.89 -31.80 -18.78
C PHE A 31 -13.78 -31.26 -17.88
N PRO A 32 -12.94 -32.13 -17.29
CA PRO A 32 -11.70 -31.67 -16.65
C PRO A 32 -10.84 -30.90 -17.65
N ARG A 33 -10.27 -29.79 -17.22
CA ARG A 33 -9.42 -28.97 -18.08
C ARG A 33 -8.12 -29.71 -18.40
N GLN A 34 -7.81 -29.82 -19.69
CA GLN A 34 -6.61 -30.50 -20.22
C GLN A 34 -5.69 -29.58 -21.02
N CYS A 35 -5.91 -28.27 -20.97
CA CYS A 35 -5.10 -27.30 -21.70
C CYS A 35 -4.21 -26.45 -20.78
N VAL A 36 -3.13 -25.95 -21.35
CA VAL A 36 -2.31 -24.88 -20.78
C VAL A 36 -2.71 -23.59 -21.47
N ILE A 37 -2.86 -22.53 -20.69
CA ILE A 37 -3.27 -21.21 -21.18
C ILE A 37 -2.04 -20.29 -21.14
N TRP A 38 -1.74 -19.68 -22.27
CA TRP A 38 -0.70 -18.67 -22.45
C TRP A 38 -1.29 -17.43 -23.11
N GLY A 39 -0.75 -16.27 -22.74
CA GLY A 39 -1.06 -14.99 -23.36
C GLY A 39 0.22 -14.18 -23.49
N THR A 40 0.30 -13.38 -24.55
CA THR A 40 1.39 -12.46 -24.78
C THR A 40 0.90 -11.02 -24.67
N THR A 41 1.78 -10.13 -24.27
CA THR A 41 1.50 -8.70 -24.19
C THR A 41 2.80 -7.94 -24.41
N ASN A 42 2.71 -6.81 -25.10
CA ASN A 42 3.82 -5.87 -25.24
C ASN A 42 3.82 -4.83 -24.12
N ASP A 43 2.73 -4.72 -23.35
CA ASP A 43 2.69 -3.87 -22.16
C ASP A 43 3.62 -4.46 -21.09
N LYS A 44 4.39 -3.60 -20.43
CA LYS A 44 5.23 -4.00 -19.29
C LYS A 44 4.43 -4.13 -17.99
N GLU A 45 3.30 -3.42 -17.89
CA GLU A 45 2.44 -3.38 -16.71
C GLU A 45 1.00 -3.83 -17.04
N TYR A 46 0.68 -5.07 -16.70
CA TYR A 46 -0.59 -5.70 -17.10
C TYR A 46 -1.30 -6.42 -15.97
N LEU A 47 -0.61 -6.76 -14.87
CA LEU A 47 -1.25 -7.40 -13.72
C LEU A 47 -1.89 -6.36 -12.80
N ARG A 48 -3.22 -6.25 -12.81
CA ARG A 48 -3.98 -5.37 -11.90
C ARG A 48 -4.32 -6.00 -10.55
N ASP A 49 -3.67 -7.11 -10.19
CA ASP A 49 -4.04 -7.90 -9.01
C ASP A 49 -3.28 -7.46 -7.76
N ALA A 50 -4.01 -7.07 -6.72
CA ALA A 50 -3.44 -6.79 -5.40
C ALA A 50 -2.94 -8.06 -4.67
N THR A 51 -3.38 -9.26 -5.08
CA THR A 51 -2.99 -10.53 -4.43
C THR A 51 -1.67 -11.14 -4.93
N GLY A 52 -0.92 -10.38 -5.74
CA GLY A 52 0.43 -10.75 -6.22
C GLY A 52 0.45 -11.60 -7.48
N GLY A 53 -0.68 -11.78 -8.18
CA GLY A 53 -0.65 -12.38 -9.53
C GLY A 53 -0.21 -13.84 -9.62
N ARG A 54 -0.25 -14.59 -8.51
CA ARG A 54 0.24 -15.98 -8.35
C ARG A 54 -0.21 -16.99 -9.41
N ARG A 55 -1.30 -16.68 -10.14
CA ARG A 55 -1.89 -17.51 -11.21
C ARG A 55 -1.23 -17.29 -12.57
N TYR A 56 -0.31 -16.34 -12.67
CA TYR A 56 0.40 -15.98 -13.88
C TYR A 56 1.88 -16.29 -13.70
N LEU A 57 2.40 -17.20 -14.51
CA LEU A 57 3.83 -17.38 -14.68
C LEU A 57 4.27 -16.42 -15.79
N ILE A 58 5.13 -15.48 -15.44
CA ILE A 58 5.60 -14.46 -16.36
C ILE A 58 6.96 -14.88 -16.88
N VAL A 59 7.07 -14.92 -18.21
CA VAL A 59 8.33 -15.10 -18.91
C VAL A 59 8.61 -13.81 -19.67
N GLU A 60 9.59 -13.06 -19.19
CA GLU A 60 10.04 -11.85 -19.88
C GLU A 60 10.85 -12.24 -21.12
N MET A 61 10.40 -11.80 -22.29
CA MET A 61 11.13 -12.00 -23.54
C MET A 61 12.23 -10.96 -23.64
N THR A 62 13.47 -11.40 -23.43
CA THR A 62 14.68 -10.55 -23.55
C THR A 62 15.35 -10.66 -24.92
N ALA A 63 15.09 -11.74 -25.65
CA ALA A 63 15.59 -11.95 -26.99
C ALA A 63 14.64 -11.34 -28.03
N GLU A 64 15.20 -10.79 -29.11
CA GLU A 64 14.42 -10.26 -30.23
C GLU A 64 13.66 -11.36 -30.99
N GLN A 65 14.23 -12.57 -31.04
CA GLN A 65 13.61 -13.75 -31.64
C GLN A 65 13.81 -14.98 -30.75
N ILE A 66 12.81 -15.87 -30.79
CA ILE A 66 12.84 -17.16 -30.10
C ILE A 66 13.69 -18.13 -30.94
N ASP A 67 14.71 -18.72 -30.32
CA ASP A 67 15.55 -19.74 -30.94
C ASP A 67 14.79 -21.08 -31.03
N THR A 68 14.06 -21.26 -32.11
CA THR A 68 13.22 -22.44 -32.35
C THR A 68 14.05 -23.70 -32.55
N ASP A 69 15.22 -23.58 -33.19
CA ASP A 69 16.09 -24.72 -33.49
C ASP A 69 16.66 -25.33 -32.21
N ARG A 70 17.04 -24.46 -31.25
CA ARG A 70 17.44 -24.90 -29.91
C ARG A 70 16.29 -25.57 -29.17
N ILE A 71 15.09 -24.99 -29.20
CA ILE A 71 13.93 -25.58 -28.54
C ILE A 71 13.61 -26.96 -29.13
N GLU A 72 13.67 -27.11 -30.45
CA GLU A 72 13.42 -28.39 -31.11
C GLU A 72 14.46 -29.44 -30.71
N ARG A 73 15.74 -29.06 -30.67
CA ARG A 73 16.84 -29.94 -30.23
C ARG A 73 16.70 -30.35 -28.76
N ASP A 74 16.34 -29.41 -27.88
CA ASP A 74 16.33 -29.62 -26.43
C ASP A 74 14.96 -30.18 -25.94
N ARG A 75 13.94 -30.24 -26.82
CA ARG A 75 12.55 -30.65 -26.50
C ARG A 75 12.46 -31.95 -25.71
N ASP A 76 13.09 -33.00 -26.21
CA ASP A 76 12.95 -34.34 -25.62
C ASP A 76 13.65 -34.40 -24.25
N ALA A 77 14.75 -33.67 -24.08
CA ALA A 77 15.45 -33.55 -22.80
C ALA A 77 14.59 -32.80 -21.76
N ILE A 78 13.89 -31.73 -22.17
CA ILE A 78 12.98 -30.99 -21.29
C ILE A 78 11.83 -31.90 -20.82
N TRP A 79 11.22 -32.65 -21.74
CA TRP A 79 10.14 -33.59 -21.39
C TRP A 79 10.63 -34.73 -20.50
N GLN A 80 11.83 -35.25 -20.76
CA GLN A 80 12.43 -36.28 -19.92
C GLN A 80 12.63 -35.77 -18.48
N ALA A 81 13.19 -34.57 -18.30
CA ALA A 81 13.38 -33.99 -16.97
C ALA A 81 12.05 -33.78 -16.23
N ALA A 82 11.01 -33.32 -16.93
CA ALA A 82 9.67 -33.17 -16.35
C ALA A 82 9.03 -34.51 -15.96
N ALA A 83 9.17 -35.53 -16.81
CA ALA A 83 8.65 -36.88 -16.55
C ALA A 83 9.35 -37.52 -15.34
N LEU A 84 10.68 -37.42 -15.27
CA LEU A 84 11.46 -37.92 -14.12
C LEU A 84 11.02 -37.25 -12.82
N GLY A 85 10.92 -35.91 -12.80
CA GLY A 85 10.45 -35.20 -11.61
C GLY A 85 9.02 -35.57 -11.20
N TYR A 86 8.13 -35.83 -12.18
CA TYR A 86 6.79 -36.33 -11.90
C TYR A 86 6.82 -37.74 -11.28
N ASP A 87 7.63 -38.65 -11.84
CA ASP A 87 7.74 -40.03 -11.36
C ASP A 87 8.34 -40.08 -9.95
N GLU A 88 9.34 -39.25 -9.65
CA GLU A 88 9.91 -39.08 -8.31
C GLU A 88 8.84 -38.62 -7.31
N MET A 89 8.08 -37.57 -7.65
CA MET A 89 6.96 -37.11 -6.81
C MET A 89 5.89 -38.18 -6.62
N ARG A 90 5.64 -39.03 -7.63
CA ARG A 90 4.68 -40.15 -7.52
C ARG A 90 5.21 -41.33 -6.72
N ALA A 91 6.52 -41.57 -6.73
CA ALA A 91 7.12 -42.57 -5.87
C ALA A 91 6.97 -42.17 -4.38
N GLU A 92 7.16 -40.88 -4.07
CA GLU A 92 6.95 -40.33 -2.72
C GLU A 92 5.46 -40.23 -2.34
N GLN A 93 4.61 -39.83 -3.29
CA GLN A 93 3.18 -39.66 -3.11
C GLN A 93 2.37 -40.41 -4.20
N PRO A 94 2.11 -41.71 -4.02
CA PRO A 94 1.44 -42.54 -5.02
C PRO A 94 0.02 -42.10 -5.37
N TYR A 95 -0.70 -41.48 -4.41
CA TYR A 95 -2.10 -41.10 -4.57
C TYR A 95 -2.34 -39.63 -4.18
N GLY A 96 -3.40 -39.05 -4.77
CA GLY A 96 -3.83 -37.68 -4.49
C GLY A 96 -3.12 -36.61 -5.31
N THR A 97 -3.28 -35.36 -4.88
CA THR A 97 -2.80 -34.16 -5.57
C THR A 97 -1.33 -33.92 -5.27
N LEU A 98 -0.52 -33.80 -6.32
CA LEU A 98 0.90 -33.43 -6.20
C LEU A 98 1.06 -31.91 -6.03
N PRO A 99 2.11 -31.45 -5.32
CA PRO A 99 2.41 -30.04 -5.14
C PRO A 99 3.04 -29.42 -6.41
N LEU A 100 2.27 -29.30 -7.49
CA LEU A 100 2.71 -28.76 -8.79
C LEU A 100 2.79 -27.22 -8.83
N PHE A 101 3.30 -26.62 -7.76
CA PHE A 101 3.56 -25.18 -7.66
C PHE A 101 5.07 -24.92 -7.55
N LEU A 102 5.51 -23.75 -8.00
CA LEU A 102 6.92 -23.37 -7.89
C LEU A 102 7.36 -23.30 -6.43
N GLN A 103 8.57 -23.79 -6.15
CA GLN A 103 9.19 -23.77 -4.82
C GLN A 103 10.62 -23.22 -4.92
N GLY A 104 11.20 -22.83 -3.77
CA GLY A 104 12.57 -22.32 -3.68
C GLY A 104 12.83 -21.11 -4.58
N GLU A 105 13.99 -21.09 -5.24
CA GLU A 105 14.45 -20.01 -6.12
C GLU A 105 13.46 -19.69 -7.27
N ALA A 106 12.80 -20.72 -7.81
CA ALA A 106 11.83 -20.52 -8.89
C ALA A 106 10.59 -19.74 -8.41
N ALA A 107 10.14 -19.98 -7.17
CA ALA A 107 9.03 -19.24 -6.59
C ALA A 107 9.38 -17.77 -6.33
N GLU A 108 10.59 -17.51 -5.83
CA GLU A 108 11.09 -16.16 -5.59
C GLU A 108 11.22 -15.37 -6.89
N THR A 109 11.79 -16.00 -7.93
CA THR A 109 11.92 -15.40 -9.26
C THR A 109 10.55 -15.08 -9.86
N ALA A 110 9.60 -16.02 -9.77
CA ALA A 110 8.23 -15.79 -10.26
C ALA A 110 7.56 -14.61 -9.54
N LYS A 111 7.74 -14.50 -8.22
CA LYS A 111 7.22 -13.38 -7.43
C LYS A 111 7.84 -12.04 -7.86
N GLN A 112 9.15 -11.99 -8.08
CA GLN A 112 9.80 -10.77 -8.57
C GLN A 112 9.26 -10.35 -9.93
N MET A 113 9.06 -11.29 -10.85
CA MET A 113 8.49 -11.02 -12.17
C MET A 113 7.03 -10.54 -12.09
N GLN A 114 6.23 -11.15 -11.22
CA GLN A 114 4.84 -10.72 -10.95
C GLN A 114 4.77 -9.29 -10.42
N GLU A 115 5.69 -8.94 -9.53
CA GLU A 115 5.74 -7.61 -8.92
C GLU A 115 6.19 -6.56 -9.94
N ARG A 116 7.12 -6.90 -10.83
CA ARG A 116 7.53 -6.01 -11.94
C ARG A 116 6.42 -5.79 -12.97
N ALA A 117 5.65 -6.83 -13.29
CA ALA A 117 4.54 -6.75 -14.24
C ALA A 117 3.26 -6.14 -13.63
N ARG A 118 3.29 -5.85 -12.32
CA ARG A 118 2.16 -5.28 -11.59
C ARG A 118 1.90 -3.87 -12.08
N LYS A 119 0.66 -3.64 -12.48
CA LYS A 119 0.18 -2.31 -12.81
C LYS A 119 -0.12 -1.56 -11.52
N SER A 120 0.67 -0.52 -11.26
CA SER A 120 0.42 0.40 -10.16
C SER A 120 -0.96 1.02 -10.31
N GLU A 121 -1.75 1.01 -9.23
CA GLU A 121 -3.05 1.66 -9.25
C GLU A 121 -2.87 3.16 -8.95
N ALA A 122 -3.71 4.02 -9.52
CA ALA A 122 -3.58 5.47 -9.37
C ALA A 122 -3.58 5.95 -7.89
N TRP A 123 -4.22 5.21 -6.99
CA TRP A 123 -4.23 5.53 -5.56
C TRP A 123 -2.87 5.30 -4.89
N GLU A 124 -2.02 4.42 -5.43
CA GLU A 124 -0.67 4.18 -4.90
C GLU A 124 0.22 5.39 -5.18
N GLY A 125 0.14 5.93 -6.41
CA GLY A 125 0.78 7.20 -6.74
C GLY A 125 0.25 8.35 -5.87
N TRP A 126 -1.06 8.39 -5.59
CA TRP A 126 -1.60 9.39 -4.65
C TRP A 126 -1.01 9.25 -3.25
N MET A 127 -0.89 8.03 -2.76
CA MET A 127 -0.32 7.76 -1.45
C MET A 127 1.14 8.20 -1.38
N GLU A 128 1.94 7.89 -2.40
CA GLU A 128 3.34 8.32 -2.53
C GLU A 128 3.44 9.86 -2.54
N THR A 129 2.70 10.54 -3.43
CA THR A 129 2.68 12.01 -3.48
C THR A 129 2.25 12.64 -2.16
N ILE A 130 1.30 12.04 -1.44
CA ILE A 130 0.88 12.52 -0.11
C ILE A 130 2.01 12.35 0.91
N ILE A 131 2.72 11.23 0.90
CA ILE A 131 3.83 10.97 1.82
C ILE A 131 4.98 11.95 1.55
N GLU A 132 5.39 12.09 0.29
CA GLU A 132 6.41 13.07 -0.13
C GLU A 132 6.03 14.49 0.27
N TRP A 133 4.77 14.88 0.05
CA TRP A 133 4.26 16.19 0.49
C TRP A 133 4.29 16.37 2.01
N LEU A 134 4.17 15.31 2.80
CA LEU A 134 4.29 15.40 4.26
C LEU A 134 5.76 15.54 4.71
N ASP A 135 6.69 14.93 3.97
CA ASP A 135 8.14 15.00 4.21
C ASP A 135 8.79 16.27 3.64
N GLU A 136 8.11 17.01 2.77
CA GLU A 136 8.53 18.34 2.31
C GLU A 136 8.76 19.27 3.52
N GLY A 137 10.03 19.53 3.82
CA GLY A 137 10.43 20.47 4.87
C GLY A 137 10.06 21.90 4.50
N LEU A 138 9.42 22.59 5.43
CA LEU A 138 9.01 23.99 5.29
C LEU A 138 9.43 24.78 6.50
N THR A 139 9.58 26.08 6.36
CA THR A 139 9.70 26.93 7.55
C THR A 139 8.41 26.89 8.35
N LEU A 140 8.51 27.03 9.68
CA LEU A 140 7.34 27.08 10.55
C LEU A 140 6.39 28.23 10.17
N GLN A 141 6.95 29.35 9.73
CA GLN A 141 6.18 30.48 9.19
C GLN A 141 5.37 30.09 7.96
N GLU A 142 5.99 29.43 6.97
CA GLU A 142 5.29 28.95 5.78
C GLU A 142 4.21 27.91 6.11
N LEU A 143 4.47 27.04 7.09
CA LEU A 143 3.49 26.06 7.55
C LEU A 143 2.24 26.76 8.11
N PHE A 144 2.40 27.79 8.94
CA PHE A 144 1.29 28.56 9.50
C PHE A 144 0.54 29.35 8.45
N ASN A 145 1.26 30.01 7.54
CA ASN A 145 0.68 30.73 6.41
C ASN A 145 -0.18 29.79 5.54
N ARG A 146 0.35 28.60 5.19
CA ARG A 146 -0.39 27.58 4.40
C ARG A 146 -1.57 26.97 5.16
N GLN A 147 -1.62 27.09 6.48
CA GLN A 147 -2.75 26.65 7.31
C GLN A 147 -3.76 27.76 7.61
N GLU A 148 -3.57 28.95 7.02
CA GLU A 148 -4.39 30.15 7.26
C GLU A 148 -4.54 30.40 8.77
N ARG A 149 -3.45 30.21 9.52
CA ARG A 149 -3.41 30.49 10.95
C ARG A 149 -3.03 31.96 11.16
N ASP A 150 -3.72 32.60 12.09
CA ASP A 150 -3.35 33.91 12.59
C ASP A 150 -2.05 33.77 13.41
N THR A 151 -0.91 34.08 12.79
CA THR A 151 0.42 33.90 13.37
C THR A 151 0.63 34.82 14.57
N GLU A 152 0.10 36.04 14.54
CA GLU A 152 0.26 37.03 15.62
C GLU A 152 -0.38 36.58 16.93
N LYS A 153 -1.45 35.76 16.87
CA LYS A 153 -2.11 35.20 18.06
C LYS A 153 -1.47 33.93 18.60
N LEU A 154 -0.58 33.31 17.84
CA LEU A 154 0.01 32.00 18.16
C LEU A 154 1.43 32.12 18.69
N LEU A 155 2.16 33.16 18.30
CA LEU A 155 3.56 33.33 18.68
C LEU A 155 3.69 33.65 20.17
N ASP A 156 4.67 33.00 20.78
CA ASP A 156 5.26 33.43 22.04
C ASP A 156 5.96 34.79 21.78
N GLY A 157 6.08 35.64 22.81
CA GLY A 157 6.52 37.04 22.67
C GLY A 157 7.93 37.29 22.08
N ASP A 158 8.61 36.24 21.64
CA ASP A 158 9.94 36.20 21.03
C ASP A 158 9.94 35.63 19.59
N ASP A 159 8.82 35.68 18.87
CA ASP A 159 8.64 35.11 17.52
C ASP A 159 8.93 33.59 17.45
N THR A 160 8.77 32.90 18.58
CA THR A 160 8.81 31.43 18.66
C THR A 160 7.41 30.85 18.88
N PHE A 161 7.24 29.57 18.61
CA PHE A 161 6.03 28.83 18.94
C PHE A 161 6.41 27.54 19.67
N HIS A 162 6.06 27.45 20.95
CA HIS A 162 6.52 26.38 21.83
C HIS A 162 8.06 26.25 21.83
N GLY A 163 8.76 27.40 21.84
CA GLY A 163 10.22 27.47 21.82
C GLY A 163 10.88 27.09 20.48
N VAL A 164 10.10 26.95 19.41
CA VAL A 164 10.61 26.71 18.05
C VAL A 164 10.56 28.02 17.25
N PRO A 165 11.68 28.51 16.71
CA PRO A 165 11.68 29.76 15.94
C PRO A 165 10.93 29.59 14.61
N LEU A 166 10.31 30.68 14.13
CA LEU A 166 9.57 30.69 12.85
C LEU A 166 10.40 30.23 11.64
N THR A 167 11.72 30.40 11.69
CA THR A 167 12.69 29.99 10.66
C THR A 167 13.05 28.50 10.71
N ALA A 168 12.62 27.77 11.74
CA ALA A 168 12.93 26.35 11.88
C ALA A 168 12.28 25.53 10.75
N MET A 169 13.01 24.51 10.29
CA MET A 169 12.50 23.58 9.28
C MET A 169 11.63 22.52 9.94
N VAL A 170 10.38 22.44 9.51
CA VAL A 170 9.34 21.58 10.06
C VAL A 170 8.62 20.78 8.97
N CYS A 171 8.20 19.59 9.36
CA CYS A 171 7.55 18.58 8.55
C CYS A 171 6.12 18.38 9.08
N ARG A 172 5.21 17.97 8.19
CA ARG A 172 3.79 17.81 8.52
C ARG A 172 3.57 16.48 9.22
N VAL A 173 2.87 16.52 10.35
CA VAL A 173 2.60 15.31 11.15
C VAL A 173 1.24 14.68 10.86
N ALA A 174 0.33 15.44 10.28
CA ALA A 174 -1.02 15.01 9.97
C ALA A 174 -1.61 15.79 8.80
N PHE A 175 -2.62 15.20 8.16
CA PHE A 175 -3.36 15.83 7.07
C PHE A 175 -4.83 15.40 7.05
N SER A 176 -5.68 16.25 6.50
CA SER A 176 -7.09 15.92 6.24
C SER A 176 -7.27 15.50 4.79
N GLN A 177 -8.41 14.86 4.46
CA GLN A 177 -8.75 14.54 3.07
C GLN A 177 -8.72 15.77 2.16
N GLN A 178 -9.24 16.90 2.63
CA GLN A 178 -9.24 18.14 1.88
C GLN A 178 -7.83 18.69 1.67
N ASP A 179 -6.97 18.62 2.69
CA ASP A 179 -5.57 19.06 2.56
C ASP A 179 -4.80 18.17 1.57
N ALA A 180 -4.93 16.84 1.66
CA ALA A 180 -4.29 15.93 0.70
C ALA A 180 -4.78 16.16 -0.73
N MET A 181 -6.10 16.22 -0.94
CA MET A 181 -6.65 16.41 -2.29
C MET A 181 -6.26 17.76 -2.89
N ARG A 182 -6.30 18.85 -2.11
CA ARG A 182 -6.03 20.20 -2.61
C ARG A 182 -4.53 20.51 -2.71
N LYS A 183 -3.77 20.18 -1.67
CA LYS A 183 -2.38 20.65 -1.49
C LYS A 183 -1.34 19.63 -1.95
N ALA A 184 -1.61 18.34 -1.79
CA ALA A 184 -0.69 17.30 -2.25
C ALA A 184 -1.00 16.88 -3.70
N LEU A 185 -2.27 16.56 -3.99
CA LEU A 185 -2.69 16.01 -5.29
C LEU A 185 -3.09 17.09 -6.31
N GLY A 186 -3.11 18.37 -5.91
CA GLY A 186 -3.43 19.50 -6.81
C GLY A 186 -4.85 19.50 -7.38
N MET A 187 -5.80 18.81 -6.74
CA MET A 187 -7.18 18.77 -7.22
C MET A 187 -7.93 20.07 -6.93
N ASN A 188 -8.74 20.51 -7.90
CA ASN A 188 -9.51 21.76 -7.81
C ASN A 188 -10.47 21.75 -6.61
N ALA A 189 -10.35 22.76 -5.74
CA ALA A 189 -11.12 22.87 -4.50
C ALA A 189 -12.65 23.00 -4.69
N ASN A 190 -13.10 23.46 -5.86
CA ASN A 190 -14.51 23.67 -6.18
C ASN A 190 -15.13 22.56 -7.02
N ALA A 191 -14.33 21.56 -7.44
CA ALA A 191 -14.85 20.42 -8.19
C ALA A 191 -15.37 19.36 -7.20
N PRO A 192 -16.61 18.84 -7.37
CA PRO A 192 -17.07 17.71 -6.58
C PRO A 192 -16.11 16.53 -6.79
N ILE A 193 -15.76 15.86 -5.68
CA ILE A 193 -14.93 14.66 -5.73
C ILE A 193 -15.69 13.62 -6.55
N THR A 194 -15.07 13.09 -7.60
CA THR A 194 -15.68 12.05 -8.42
C THR A 194 -15.83 10.77 -7.60
N ALA A 195 -16.85 9.95 -7.89
CA ALA A 195 -17.03 8.66 -7.20
C ALA A 195 -15.78 7.76 -7.30
N GLN A 196 -15.02 7.87 -8.40
CA GLN A 196 -13.75 7.19 -8.58
C GLN A 196 -12.65 7.71 -7.64
N ALA A 197 -12.57 9.03 -7.44
CA ALA A 197 -11.63 9.64 -6.50
C ALA A 197 -11.93 9.27 -5.04
N GLU A 198 -13.20 9.15 -4.66
CA GLU A 198 -13.59 8.62 -3.33
C GLU A 198 -13.18 7.16 -3.14
N GLN A 199 -13.33 6.32 -4.18
CA GLN A 199 -12.88 4.92 -4.12
C GLN A 199 -11.36 4.83 -3.97
N PHE A 200 -10.59 5.64 -4.70
CA PHE A 200 -9.14 5.71 -4.55
C PHE A 200 -8.75 6.19 -3.16
N TRP A 201 -9.38 7.26 -2.66
CA TRP A 201 -9.14 7.75 -1.31
C TRP A 201 -9.40 6.70 -0.23
N SER A 202 -10.50 5.95 -0.35
CA SER A 202 -10.84 4.88 0.59
C SER A 202 -9.75 3.79 0.64
N LYS A 203 -9.14 3.47 -0.52
CA LYS A 203 -8.00 2.54 -0.59
C LYS A 203 -6.74 3.11 0.05
N VAL A 204 -6.40 4.38 -0.22
CA VAL A 204 -5.27 5.07 0.44
C VAL A 204 -5.42 4.98 1.96
N VAL A 205 -6.59 5.35 2.48
CA VAL A 205 -6.90 5.29 3.92
C VAL A 205 -6.77 3.87 4.47
N SER A 206 -7.29 2.87 3.78
CA SER A 206 -7.18 1.46 4.20
C SER A 206 -5.70 1.04 4.27
N LYS A 207 -4.92 1.38 3.24
CA LYS A 207 -3.51 0.97 3.17
C LYS A 207 -2.64 1.69 4.20
N MET A 208 -2.87 2.98 4.40
CA MET A 208 -2.19 3.75 5.45
C MET A 208 -2.50 3.17 6.85
N LYS A 209 -3.74 2.77 7.13
CA LYS A 209 -4.07 2.07 8.38
C LYS A 209 -3.33 0.76 8.56
N GLU A 210 -3.19 -0.05 7.50
CA GLU A 210 -2.38 -1.27 7.53
C GLU A 210 -0.90 -0.98 7.85
N GLN A 211 -0.39 0.17 7.41
CA GLN A 211 0.95 0.66 7.73
C GLN A 211 1.04 1.39 9.10
N GLY A 212 0.01 1.30 9.93
CA GLY A 212 0.00 1.84 11.29
C GLY A 212 -0.46 3.30 11.42
N TRP A 213 -0.84 3.97 10.33
CA TRP A 213 -1.33 5.35 10.41
C TRP A 213 -2.63 5.45 11.21
N ILE A 214 -2.72 6.48 12.03
CA ILE A 214 -3.87 6.69 12.92
C ILE A 214 -4.90 7.55 12.19
N HIS A 215 -6.07 6.95 11.92
CA HIS A 215 -7.19 7.67 11.35
C HIS A 215 -8.34 7.78 12.37
N GLY A 216 -8.57 8.97 12.91
CA GLY A 216 -9.82 9.42 13.55
C GLY A 216 -10.53 8.55 14.61
N LYS A 217 -10.04 7.37 14.98
CA LYS A 217 -10.67 6.49 15.97
C LYS A 217 -9.65 6.06 17.02
N GLY A 218 -9.88 6.51 18.26
CA GLY A 218 -9.74 5.59 19.39
C GLY A 218 -10.73 4.42 19.19
N LYS A 219 -10.40 3.26 19.76
CA LYS A 219 -11.05 1.95 19.63
C LYS A 219 -12.59 1.93 19.46
N GLU A 220 -13.08 0.90 18.78
CA GLU A 220 -14.49 0.62 18.47
C GLU A 220 -15.41 0.58 19.70
N ASN A 221 -16.19 1.64 19.94
CA ASN A 221 -17.58 1.66 20.44
C ASN A 221 -18.00 3.05 20.97
N VAL A 222 -17.92 4.10 20.14
CA VAL A 222 -18.40 5.46 20.51
C VAL A 222 -19.14 6.09 19.33
N PRO A 223 -20.29 6.78 19.55
CA PRO A 223 -21.09 7.42 18.51
C PRO A 223 -20.31 8.44 17.65
N ALA A 224 -20.75 8.59 16.40
CA ALA A 224 -20.05 9.25 15.28
C ALA A 224 -19.60 10.72 15.51
N THR A 225 -20.13 11.41 16.52
CA THR A 225 -19.80 12.80 16.84
C THR A 225 -18.43 13.00 17.51
N ARG A 226 -17.71 11.93 17.88
CA ARG A 226 -16.41 11.99 18.60
C ARG A 226 -15.20 11.38 17.85
N ASN A 227 -15.27 11.17 16.53
CA ASN A 227 -14.15 10.59 15.74
C ASN A 227 -13.17 11.62 15.15
N ARG A 228 -13.04 12.80 15.75
CA ARG A 228 -12.10 13.84 15.30
C ARG A 228 -10.87 13.84 16.21
N ALA A 229 -9.69 13.69 15.62
CA ALA A 229 -8.45 13.90 16.35
C ALA A 229 -8.16 15.41 16.44
N THR A 230 -7.44 15.82 17.49
CA THR A 230 -6.95 17.18 17.63
C THR A 230 -5.47 17.21 17.27
N ILE A 231 -5.09 18.14 16.38
CA ILE A 231 -3.70 18.42 16.00
C ILE A 231 -3.51 19.94 16.07
N GLY A 232 -2.53 20.41 16.85
CA GLY A 232 -2.29 21.85 16.99
C GLY A 232 -3.53 22.64 17.42
N GLY A 233 -4.34 22.07 18.32
CA GLY A 233 -5.60 22.65 18.82
C GLY A 233 -6.83 22.52 17.90
N LYS A 234 -6.69 22.01 16.66
CA LYS A 234 -7.81 21.91 15.70
C LYS A 234 -8.39 20.50 15.60
N GLN A 235 -9.71 20.38 15.79
CA GLN A 235 -10.44 19.12 15.62
C GLN A 235 -10.86 18.89 14.16
N LYS A 236 -10.27 17.91 13.49
CA LYS A 236 -10.68 17.45 12.15
C LYS A 236 -10.56 15.92 12.01
N MET A 237 -11.02 15.40 10.88
CA MET A 237 -10.75 14.03 10.45
C MET A 237 -9.32 13.92 9.93
N TRP A 238 -8.36 13.78 10.84
CA TRP A 238 -6.96 13.67 10.51
C TRP A 238 -6.54 12.23 10.18
N MET A 239 -5.57 12.12 9.28
CA MET A 239 -4.65 11.00 9.16
C MET A 239 -3.34 11.43 9.81
N ILE A 240 -2.87 10.69 10.82
CA ILE A 240 -1.72 11.05 11.66
C ILE A 240 -0.63 10.00 11.47
N ARG A 241 0.62 10.46 11.34
CA ARG A 241 1.79 9.59 11.23
C ARG A 241 1.90 8.62 12.41
N PRO A 242 2.35 7.37 12.17
CA PRO A 242 2.51 6.36 13.23
C PRO A 242 3.67 6.68 14.21
N ASP A 243 4.68 7.41 13.76
CA ASP A 243 5.94 7.65 14.48
C ASP A 243 5.95 8.97 15.28
N ILE A 244 4.77 9.57 15.51
CA ILE A 244 4.64 10.89 16.14
C ILE A 244 4.68 10.82 17.68
N THR A 245 5.34 11.79 18.32
CA THR A 245 5.25 11.95 19.79
C THR A 245 4.01 12.75 20.21
N ASP A 246 3.58 12.64 21.48
CA ASP A 246 2.45 13.41 21.99
C ASP A 246 2.71 14.93 21.98
N GLU A 247 3.96 15.35 22.10
CA GLU A 247 4.35 16.77 21.98
C GLU A 247 4.22 17.27 20.54
N GLU A 248 4.77 16.54 19.58
CA GLU A 248 4.62 16.82 18.14
C GLU A 248 3.14 16.86 17.73
N ARG A 249 2.32 15.99 18.33
CA ARG A 249 0.88 15.95 18.12
C ARG A 249 0.18 17.21 18.65
N LYS A 250 0.56 17.65 19.86
CA LYS A 250 0.02 18.87 20.48
C LYS A 250 0.42 20.11 19.70
N ARG A 251 1.68 20.23 19.28
CA ARG A 251 2.21 21.36 18.48
C ARG A 251 1.69 21.34 17.04
N GLY A 252 1.53 20.14 16.49
CA GLY A 252 0.97 19.90 15.15
C GLY A 252 1.99 19.94 14.01
N PHE A 253 3.27 19.80 14.32
CA PHE A 253 4.38 19.64 13.37
C PHE A 253 5.55 18.91 14.03
N ARG A 254 6.46 18.38 13.20
CA ARG A 254 7.73 17.77 13.60
C ARG A 254 8.86 18.65 13.11
N VAL A 255 9.92 18.84 13.88
CA VAL A 255 11.12 19.53 13.39
C VAL A 255 11.91 18.55 12.53
N CYS A 256 12.18 18.89 11.25
CA CYS A 256 12.85 17.95 10.33
C CYS A 256 14.35 17.78 10.66
N ASN A 257 14.93 18.65 11.48
CA ASN A 257 16.33 18.61 11.91
C ASN A 257 16.44 18.61 13.45
N PRO A 258 16.95 17.54 14.08
CA PRO A 258 17.04 17.45 15.54
C PRO A 258 17.97 18.48 16.18
N ALA A 259 18.87 19.13 15.41
CA ALA A 259 19.74 20.19 15.92
C ALA A 259 19.01 21.52 16.23
N GLN A 260 17.74 21.65 15.83
CA GLN A 260 16.89 22.83 16.09
C GLN A 260 15.71 22.50 17.02
N ALA A 261 15.64 21.28 17.56
CA ALA A 261 14.62 20.93 18.53
C ALA A 261 14.96 21.61 19.87
N PRO A 262 14.03 22.32 20.52
CA PRO A 262 14.26 22.78 21.89
C PRO A 262 14.53 21.54 22.75
N GLU A 263 15.60 21.57 23.54
CA GLU A 263 15.98 20.46 24.42
C GLU A 263 14.74 20.05 25.23
N SER A 264 14.24 18.85 24.96
CA SER A 264 13.15 18.28 25.73
C SER A 264 13.68 18.09 27.15
N GLY A 265 13.34 19.02 28.04
CA GLY A 265 13.66 18.91 29.46
C GLY A 265 13.16 17.57 29.95
N SER A 266 14.11 16.70 30.29
CA SER A 266 13.82 15.45 30.98
C SER A 266 12.99 15.77 32.21
N THR A 267 11.76 15.25 32.29
CA THR A 267 11.02 15.18 33.54
C THR A 267 11.85 14.37 34.52
N GLN A 268 12.60 15.05 35.37
CA GLN A 268 13.12 14.43 36.58
C GLN A 268 11.91 14.00 37.39
N VAL A 269 11.77 12.69 37.54
CA VAL A 269 10.89 12.09 38.53
C VAL A 269 11.44 12.55 39.88
N ALA A 270 10.71 13.42 40.57
CA ALA A 270 10.99 13.71 41.96
C ALA A 270 10.62 12.46 42.76
N ASP A 271 11.64 11.80 43.30
CA ASP A 271 11.49 10.87 44.42
C ASP A 271 11.06 11.70 45.64
N ASP A 272 9.75 11.74 45.91
CA ASP A 272 9.24 12.13 47.22
C ASP A 272 9.12 10.84 48.06
N ASP A 273 10.15 10.60 48.87
CA ASP A 273 10.07 9.77 50.06
C ASP A 273 9.19 10.49 51.10
N ASP A 274 8.01 9.94 51.38
CA ASP A 274 7.30 10.19 52.64
C ASP A 274 6.36 9.01 52.94
N TYR A 275 6.91 7.99 53.58
CA TYR A 275 6.16 6.98 54.33
C TYR A 275 6.75 6.92 55.74
N ASP A 276 6.26 7.81 56.60
CA ASP A 276 6.31 7.64 58.05
C ASP A 276 4.88 7.63 58.60
N ASP A 277 4.62 6.56 59.35
CA ASP A 277 3.63 6.39 60.41
C ASP A 277 2.16 6.73 60.18
N LEU A 278 1.31 5.69 60.25
CA LEU A 278 0.19 5.63 61.21
C LEU A 278 -0.33 4.17 61.33
N LEU A 279 -0.08 3.59 62.53
CA LEU A 279 -0.83 2.57 63.28
C LEU A 279 -1.87 1.69 62.57
#